data_AF-A0A0C5BTX0-F1
#
_entry.id   AF-A0A0C5BTX0-F1
#
_cell.length_a   1.000
_cell.length_b   1.000
_cell.length_c   1.000
_cell.angle_alpha   90.00
_cell.angle_beta   90.00
_cell.angle_gamma   90.00
#
_symmetry.space_group_name_H-M   'P 1'
#
loop_
_entity.id
_entity.type
_entity.pdbx_description
1 polymer ?
#
loop_
_entity_poly.entity_id
_entity_poly.type
_entity_poly.pdbx_seq_one_letter_code
_entity_poly.pdbx_strand_id
1 'polypeptide(L)'
;MKTRLLITIGIVVMICVFLSAFLISSDQFTNKNTSGRFNYQNSEQVISDTYLGKNVNQWQNESNESLMDYYEKEGRDEFFTKLGALVIKNAMMIELDKQNIEVANPDFNVYSGMVLTSLPPHVSFEAFVNGTDGNTYRLSGMTMRAQASYPVGISEVDFFDTSIKLPPESSLSTNNTIIIREETDNQPRVYPHNFLVQGDEEIKVKFQNKHLVPIRIQGDGNWQNPDWYGPTIFPLSDATMTFDSPGIYEWHSRTLPAPGSIASDHMGGGTIFIIPNNVDDMTVEDKHETGAAILQNSEIPWNEMWTNDKGIMIGFNRAIYDTIPNADEYYVQRAQQLIPFDVSIIIEKWN
;
A
#
# COMPACT_ATOMS: atom_id res chain seq x y z
N MET A 1 -15.96 47.16 68.83
CA MET A 1 -15.54 45.74 68.86
C MET A 1 -14.01 45.74 69.03
N LYS A 2 -13.44 45.76 70.25
CA LYS A 2 -13.05 44.60 71.10
C LYS A 2 -12.50 43.41 70.30
N THR A 3 -11.29 42.84 70.46
CA THR A 3 -10.02 43.11 71.17
C THR A 3 -9.03 41.98 70.80
N ARG A 4 -7.70 42.23 70.83
CA ARG A 4 -6.55 41.30 71.11
C ARG A 4 -6.20 40.24 70.03
N LEU A 5 -4.97 40.07 69.53
CA LEU A 5 -3.58 39.97 70.07
C LEU A 5 -3.29 38.71 70.89
N LEU A 6 -2.35 37.85 70.39
CA LEU A 6 -1.41 36.88 71.04
C LEU A 6 -1.15 35.75 70.03
N ILE A 7 -0.02 35.61 69.33
CA ILE A 7 1.37 35.25 69.70
C ILE A 7 1.52 34.03 70.64
N THR A 8 2.21 33.01 70.10
CA THR A 8 3.23 32.11 70.70
C THR A 8 2.85 30.68 71.11
N ILE A 9 3.81 29.79 70.82
CA ILE A 9 4.10 28.44 71.36
C ILE A 9 3.41 27.31 70.57
N GLY A 10 4.08 26.30 70.03
CA GLY A 10 5.46 25.86 70.20
C GLY A 10 5.49 24.35 70.43
N ILE A 11 6.07 23.63 69.46
CA ILE A 11 7.00 22.48 69.55
C ILE A 11 6.53 21.15 70.21
N VAL A 12 7.09 20.09 69.61
CA VAL A 12 7.42 18.73 70.11
C VAL A 12 6.23 17.76 70.19
N VAL A 13 6.25 16.52 69.69
CA VAL A 13 7.29 15.48 69.51
C VAL A 13 6.75 14.54 68.40
N MET A 14 7.44 14.27 67.27
CA MET A 14 8.51 13.27 67.10
C MET A 14 7.98 11.84 67.42
N ILE A 15 8.08 10.86 66.54
CA ILE A 15 9.25 9.99 66.32
C ILE A 15 8.88 9.15 65.08
N CYS A 16 9.55 9.32 63.93
CA CYS A 16 10.79 8.63 63.53
C CYS A 16 10.59 7.10 63.45
N VAL A 17 10.95 6.41 62.38
CA VAL A 17 12.31 5.93 62.09
C VAL A 17 12.19 5.11 60.79
N PHE A 18 12.99 5.16 59.72
CA PHE A 18 14.28 5.75 59.35
C PHE A 18 14.60 5.19 57.93
N LEU A 19 15.22 5.99 57.06
CA LEU A 19 16.54 5.75 56.43
C LEU A 19 16.57 4.68 55.31
N SER A 20 17.21 4.86 54.16
CA SER A 20 18.37 5.70 53.79
C SER A 20 18.36 5.80 52.25
N ALA A 21 18.49 6.98 51.65
CA ALA A 21 19.75 7.62 51.24
C ALA A 21 20.13 7.30 49.78
N PHE A 22 20.15 8.35 48.94
CA PHE A 22 21.37 8.92 48.29
C PHE A 22 21.67 8.25 46.94
N LEU A 23 22.08 8.90 45.85
CA LEU A 23 22.30 10.28 45.44
C LEU A 23 22.67 10.21 43.93
N ILE A 24 22.33 11.27 43.18
CA ILE A 24 23.17 11.95 42.16
C ILE A 24 23.28 11.47 40.69
N SER A 25 23.07 12.50 39.85
CA SER A 25 23.61 12.92 38.55
C SER A 25 23.24 12.25 37.23
N SER A 26 22.55 13.08 36.44
CA SER A 26 22.90 13.57 35.09
C SER A 26 23.99 12.87 34.27
N ASP A 27 23.64 12.82 32.99
CA ASP A 27 24.45 13.01 31.78
C ASP A 27 24.93 11.80 30.98
N GLN A 28 24.52 11.87 29.70
CA GLN A 28 25.22 11.50 28.48
C GLN A 28 25.15 10.04 27.99
N PHE A 29 24.68 9.95 26.74
CA PHE A 29 24.94 8.90 25.77
C PHE A 29 26.30 8.22 25.95
N THR A 30 26.31 6.89 26.04
CA THR A 30 27.17 6.05 25.19
C THR A 30 26.56 4.66 25.04
N ASN A 31 26.49 4.24 23.78
CA ASN A 31 26.04 2.96 23.29
C ASN A 31 27.02 1.85 23.70
N LYS A 32 26.51 0.73 24.23
CA LYS A 32 27.20 -0.56 24.13
C LYS A 32 26.17 -1.69 24.02
N ASN A 33 26.03 -2.17 22.79
CA ASN A 33 25.49 -3.48 22.44
C ASN A 33 25.83 -4.55 23.49
N THR A 34 24.81 -5.11 24.10
CA THR A 34 24.75 -6.54 24.42
C THR A 34 23.43 -7.06 23.91
N SER A 35 23.50 -7.68 22.74
CA SER A 35 22.69 -8.81 22.30
C SER A 35 21.78 -9.41 23.38
N GLY A 36 20.58 -8.87 23.49
CA GLY A 36 19.43 -9.58 24.01
C GLY A 36 18.52 -9.78 22.81
N ARG A 37 18.59 -10.95 22.17
CA ARG A 37 17.47 -11.43 21.35
C ARG A 37 16.22 -11.20 22.20
N PHE A 38 15.24 -10.47 21.69
CA PHE A 38 13.91 -10.45 22.30
C PHE A 38 13.56 -11.91 22.57
N ASN A 39 13.45 -12.25 23.85
CA ASN A 39 12.88 -13.53 24.25
C ASN A 39 11.44 -13.44 23.78
N TYR A 40 11.18 -14.01 22.60
CA TYR A 40 9.84 -14.38 22.17
C TYR A 40 9.32 -15.30 23.26
N GLN A 41 8.59 -14.75 24.22
CA GLN A 41 7.57 -15.55 24.85
C GLN A 41 6.59 -15.83 23.72
N ASN A 42 6.64 -17.06 23.21
CA ASN A 42 5.52 -17.65 22.49
C ASN A 42 4.33 -17.58 23.46
N SER A 43 3.60 -16.47 23.50
CA SER A 43 2.19 -16.54 23.84
C SER A 43 1.57 -17.32 22.69
N GLU A 44 1.47 -18.64 22.88
CA GLU A 44 0.66 -19.48 22.01
C GLU A 44 -0.79 -19.03 22.19
N GLN A 45 -1.18 -17.98 21.48
CA GLN A 45 -2.59 -17.74 21.24
C GLN A 45 -3.03 -18.91 20.36
N VAL A 46 -3.87 -19.78 20.91
CA VAL A 46 -4.44 -20.92 20.19
C VAL A 46 -5.86 -20.51 19.81
N ILE A 47 -6.10 -20.26 18.53
CA ILE A 47 -7.48 -20.17 18.03
C ILE A 47 -8.11 -21.56 18.20
N SER A 48 -9.33 -21.62 18.76
CA SER A 48 -10.06 -22.87 18.99
C SER A 48 -10.54 -23.56 17.70
N ASP A 49 -10.39 -22.89 16.56
CA ASP A 49 -10.74 -23.38 15.24
C ASP A 49 -9.88 -24.61 14.89
N THR A 50 -10.52 -25.56 14.20
CA THR A 50 -9.85 -26.79 13.78
C THR A 50 -10.00 -26.98 12.28
N TYR A 51 -8.97 -27.53 11.66
CA TYR A 51 -9.03 -28.04 10.29
C TYR A 51 -8.75 -29.53 10.33
N LEU A 52 -9.65 -30.34 9.77
CA LEU A 52 -9.64 -31.81 9.85
C LEU A 52 -9.44 -32.35 11.28
N GLY A 53 -10.07 -31.68 12.26
CA GLY A 53 -10.03 -32.07 13.67
C GLY A 53 -8.71 -31.78 14.40
N LYS A 54 -7.77 -31.08 13.77
CA LYS A 54 -6.51 -30.61 14.37
C LYS A 54 -6.51 -29.09 14.53
N ASN A 55 -6.01 -28.61 15.67
CA ASN A 55 -5.76 -27.18 15.93
C ASN A 55 -4.40 -26.73 15.36
N VAL A 56 -4.11 -25.43 15.44
CA VAL A 56 -2.88 -24.81 14.90
C VAL A 56 -1.61 -25.49 15.44
N ASN A 57 -1.49 -25.68 16.75
CA ASN A 57 -0.32 -26.30 17.36
C ASN A 57 -0.14 -27.75 16.91
N GLN A 58 -1.22 -28.51 16.76
CA GLN A 58 -1.18 -29.88 16.26
C GLN A 58 -0.71 -29.92 14.80
N TRP A 59 -1.15 -28.97 13.96
CA TRP A 59 -0.70 -28.87 12.58
C TRP A 59 0.76 -28.43 12.44
N GLN A 60 1.21 -27.47 13.24
CA GLN A 60 2.59 -26.99 13.23
C GLN A 60 3.60 -28.06 13.65
N ASN A 61 3.17 -29.00 14.49
CA ASN A 61 3.97 -30.14 14.95
C ASN A 61 3.84 -31.39 14.07
N GLU A 62 3.00 -31.35 13.03
CA GLU A 62 2.82 -32.48 12.12
C GLU A 62 4.11 -32.75 11.32
N SER A 63 4.35 -34.00 10.90
CA SER A 63 5.52 -34.33 10.08
C SER A 63 5.34 -33.92 8.61
N ASN A 64 6.42 -33.80 7.85
CA ASN A 64 6.33 -33.47 6.42
C ASN A 64 5.58 -34.57 5.66
N GLU A 65 5.91 -35.81 5.95
CA GLU A 65 5.28 -37.00 5.34
C GLU A 65 3.78 -37.01 5.58
N SER A 66 3.34 -36.79 6.83
CA SER A 66 1.92 -36.76 7.17
C SER A 66 1.17 -35.61 6.50
N LEU A 67 1.76 -34.41 6.40
CA LEU A 67 1.15 -33.30 5.66
C LEU A 67 1.03 -33.61 4.17
N MET A 68 2.01 -34.29 3.57
CA MET A 68 1.94 -34.72 2.18
C MET A 68 0.87 -35.81 1.97
N ASP A 69 0.66 -36.69 2.95
CA ASP A 69 -0.44 -37.65 2.93
C ASP A 69 -1.82 -36.97 2.94
N TYR A 70 -2.00 -35.91 3.74
CA TYR A 70 -3.24 -35.12 3.71
C TYR A 70 -3.38 -34.36 2.40
N TYR A 71 -2.30 -33.76 1.91
CA TYR A 71 -2.28 -33.07 0.61
C TYR A 71 -2.77 -33.99 -0.52
N GLU A 72 -2.28 -35.22 -0.63
CA GLU A 72 -2.75 -36.15 -1.69
C GLU A 72 -4.21 -36.60 -1.50
N LYS A 73 -4.73 -36.63 -0.26
CA LYS A 73 -6.09 -37.09 0.05
C LYS A 73 -7.16 -36.00 -0.10
N GLU A 74 -6.82 -34.76 0.20
CA GLU A 74 -7.77 -33.64 0.38
C GLU A 74 -7.87 -32.69 -0.82
N GLY A 75 -7.36 -33.10 -1.99
CA GLY A 75 -7.46 -32.28 -3.21
C GLY A 75 -6.24 -31.38 -3.46
N ARG A 76 -5.05 -31.79 -2.99
CA ARG A 76 -3.74 -31.18 -3.28
C ARG A 76 -3.67 -29.70 -2.89
N ASP A 77 -3.75 -28.79 -3.84
CA ASP A 77 -3.50 -27.36 -3.63
C ASP A 77 -4.50 -26.73 -2.65
N GLU A 78 -5.73 -27.26 -2.58
CA GLU A 78 -6.76 -26.79 -1.65
C GLU A 78 -6.38 -27.08 -0.18
N PHE A 79 -5.64 -28.16 0.08
CA PHE A 79 -5.22 -28.54 1.43
C PHE A 79 -4.31 -27.47 2.06
N PHE A 80 -3.24 -27.07 1.35
CA PHE A 80 -2.30 -26.08 1.88
C PHE A 80 -2.92 -24.68 1.95
N THR A 81 -3.88 -24.37 1.08
CA THR A 81 -4.60 -23.09 1.14
C THR A 81 -5.49 -23.02 2.40
N LYS A 82 -6.27 -24.07 2.69
CA LYS A 82 -7.14 -24.14 3.88
C LYS A 82 -6.33 -24.22 5.18
N LEU A 83 -5.29 -25.04 5.19
CA LEU A 83 -4.38 -25.13 6.33
C LEU A 83 -3.67 -23.80 6.57
N GLY A 84 -3.19 -23.17 5.51
CA GLY A 84 -2.53 -21.86 5.55
C GLY A 84 -3.44 -20.78 6.15
N ALA A 85 -4.72 -20.74 5.76
CA ALA A 85 -5.70 -19.80 6.30
C ALA A 85 -5.86 -19.93 7.84
N LEU A 86 -5.95 -21.17 8.35
CA LEU A 86 -6.01 -21.43 9.80
C LEU A 86 -4.73 -20.96 10.52
N VAL A 87 -3.56 -21.34 9.99
CA VAL A 87 -2.27 -21.03 10.60
C VAL A 87 -1.97 -19.53 10.59
N ILE A 88 -2.26 -18.84 9.49
CA ILE A 88 -1.99 -17.41 9.36
C ILE A 88 -2.96 -16.55 10.16
N LYS A 89 -4.25 -16.94 10.30
CA LYS A 89 -5.21 -16.24 11.18
C LYS A 89 -4.66 -16.20 12.61
N ASN A 90 -4.09 -17.31 13.07
CA ASN A 90 -3.46 -17.39 14.39
C ASN A 90 -2.26 -16.46 14.53
N ALA A 91 -1.40 -16.40 13.51
CA ALA A 91 -0.26 -15.48 13.50
C ALA A 91 -0.68 -14.00 13.45
N MET A 92 -1.73 -13.68 12.70
CA MET A 92 -2.33 -12.35 12.61
C MET A 92 -2.88 -11.90 13.97
N MET A 93 -3.61 -12.76 14.68
CA MET A 93 -4.10 -12.48 16.04
C MET A 93 -2.96 -12.21 17.03
N ILE A 94 -1.89 -13.01 16.97
CA ILE A 94 -0.70 -12.81 17.81
C ILE A 94 -0.05 -11.46 17.51
N GLU A 95 0.02 -11.05 16.25
CA GLU A 95 0.64 -9.78 15.87
C GLU A 95 -0.20 -8.57 16.27
N LEU A 96 -1.53 -8.67 16.17
CA LEU A 96 -2.47 -7.68 16.70
C LEU A 96 -2.30 -7.50 18.21
N ASP A 97 -2.23 -8.60 18.97
CA ASP A 97 -2.04 -8.59 20.42
C ASP A 97 -0.72 -7.90 20.82
N LYS A 98 0.39 -8.22 20.12
CA LYS A 98 1.68 -7.54 20.34
C LYS A 98 1.63 -6.04 20.14
N GLN A 99 0.80 -5.57 19.21
CA GLN A 99 0.62 -4.15 18.90
C GLN A 99 -0.47 -3.49 19.77
N ASN A 100 -1.10 -4.25 20.68
CA ASN A 100 -2.23 -3.83 21.51
C ASN A 100 -3.44 -3.38 20.69
N ILE A 101 -3.68 -4.01 19.54
CA ILE A 101 -4.85 -3.76 18.69
C ILE A 101 -5.92 -4.79 19.05
N GLU A 102 -6.98 -4.34 19.72
CA GLU A 102 -8.14 -5.17 20.02
C GLU A 102 -9.13 -5.13 18.85
N VAL A 103 -9.49 -6.30 18.31
CA VAL A 103 -10.38 -6.39 17.15
C VAL A 103 -11.84 -6.47 17.59
N ALA A 104 -12.71 -5.67 16.96
CA ALA A 104 -14.14 -5.64 17.24
C ALA A 104 -14.85 -6.97 16.92
N ASN A 105 -14.38 -7.71 15.91
CA ASN A 105 -14.80 -9.07 15.60
C ASN A 105 -13.57 -9.99 15.40
N PRO A 106 -13.19 -10.82 16.39
CA PRO A 106 -12.04 -11.72 16.28
C PRO A 106 -12.26 -12.88 15.29
N ASP A 107 -13.50 -13.12 14.85
CA ASP A 107 -13.82 -14.12 13.83
C ASP A 107 -13.84 -13.52 12.42
N PHE A 108 -12.70 -12.97 12.00
CA PHE A 108 -12.52 -12.43 10.67
C PHE A 108 -12.09 -13.51 9.66
N ASN A 109 -12.44 -13.27 8.39
CA ASN A 109 -12.03 -14.12 7.28
C ASN A 109 -10.60 -13.78 6.83
N VAL A 110 -9.90 -14.81 6.37
CA VAL A 110 -8.60 -14.68 5.72
C VAL A 110 -8.72 -15.16 4.27
N TYR A 111 -8.16 -14.40 3.35
CA TYR A 111 -8.24 -14.65 1.92
C TYR A 111 -6.85 -14.97 1.37
N SER A 112 -6.75 -16.03 0.57
CA SER A 112 -5.50 -16.42 -0.09
C SER A 112 -5.23 -15.53 -1.30
N GLY A 113 -3.97 -15.11 -1.46
CA GLY A 113 -3.49 -14.38 -2.63
C GLY A 113 -2.59 -15.25 -3.52
N MET A 114 -1.46 -14.67 -3.95
CA MET A 114 -0.44 -15.36 -4.75
C MET A 114 0.05 -16.66 -4.11
N VAL A 115 0.17 -17.69 -4.94
CA VAL A 115 0.72 -19.01 -4.61
C VAL A 115 2.00 -19.23 -5.41
N LEU A 116 3.11 -19.49 -4.72
CA LEU A 116 4.34 -19.99 -5.36
C LEU A 116 4.26 -21.51 -5.43
N THR A 117 4.38 -22.06 -6.64
CA THR A 117 4.19 -23.49 -6.97
C THR A 117 5.29 -24.42 -6.45
N SER A 118 6.02 -24.03 -5.40
CA SER A 118 6.89 -24.95 -4.66
C SER A 118 6.06 -26.00 -3.94
N LEU A 119 6.66 -27.12 -3.52
CA LEU A 119 5.99 -28.10 -2.67
C LEU A 119 6.81 -28.31 -1.39
N PRO A 120 6.29 -27.94 -0.20
CA PRO A 120 5.02 -27.24 0.04
C PRO A 120 4.96 -25.83 -0.60
N PRO A 121 3.77 -25.35 -0.98
CA PRO A 121 3.62 -24.03 -1.59
C PRO A 121 3.85 -22.94 -0.56
N HIS A 122 4.29 -21.78 -1.06
CA HIS A 122 4.20 -20.54 -0.31
C HIS A 122 2.91 -19.85 -0.72
N VAL A 123 2.02 -19.62 0.23
CA VAL A 123 0.71 -18.99 -0.03
C VAL A 123 0.66 -17.68 0.74
N SER A 124 0.43 -16.58 0.03
CA SER A 124 0.17 -15.28 0.66
C SER A 124 -1.28 -15.19 1.12
N PHE A 125 -1.51 -14.43 2.17
CA PHE A 125 -2.82 -14.23 2.77
C PHE A 125 -3.02 -12.81 3.23
N GLU A 126 -4.24 -12.34 3.11
CA GLU A 126 -4.68 -11.03 3.58
C GLU A 126 -5.97 -11.14 4.38
N ALA A 127 -6.10 -10.27 5.38
CA ALA A 127 -7.31 -10.06 6.13
C ALA A 127 -7.46 -8.58 6.45
N PHE A 128 -8.68 -8.15 6.70
CA PHE A 128 -8.99 -6.81 7.13
C PHE A 128 -9.86 -6.90 8.37
N VAL A 129 -9.53 -6.09 9.37
CA VAL A 129 -10.18 -6.11 10.67
C VAL A 129 -10.46 -4.70 11.14
N ASN A 130 -11.57 -4.51 11.83
CA ASN A 130 -11.89 -3.25 12.48
C ASN A 130 -11.45 -3.33 13.94
N GLY A 131 -10.63 -2.38 14.37
CA GLY A 131 -10.23 -2.21 15.77
C GLY A 131 -11.35 -1.64 16.62
N THR A 132 -11.30 -1.87 17.93
CA THR A 132 -12.20 -1.22 18.90
C THR A 132 -11.90 0.26 19.08
N ASP A 133 -10.75 0.71 18.60
CA ASP A 133 -10.32 2.11 18.52
C ASP A 133 -10.94 2.89 17.36
N GLY A 134 -11.67 2.21 16.46
CA GLY A 134 -12.36 2.80 15.32
C GLY A 134 -11.56 2.77 14.02
N ASN A 135 -10.33 2.24 14.03
CA ASN A 135 -9.48 2.13 12.84
C ASN A 135 -9.73 0.81 12.10
N THR A 136 -9.44 0.78 10.80
CA THR A 136 -9.39 -0.47 10.02
C THR A 136 -7.93 -0.84 9.75
N TYR A 137 -7.61 -2.13 9.92
CA TYR A 137 -6.27 -2.67 9.72
C TYR A 137 -6.26 -3.72 8.62
N ARG A 138 -5.34 -3.57 7.67
CA ARG A 138 -4.94 -4.65 6.75
C ARG A 138 -3.86 -5.48 7.42
N LEU A 139 -4.07 -6.79 7.41
CA LEU A 139 -3.14 -7.80 7.88
C LEU A 139 -2.65 -8.58 6.66
N SER A 140 -1.34 -8.69 6.47
CA SER A 140 -0.75 -9.40 5.34
C SER A 140 0.33 -10.36 5.82
N GLY A 141 0.33 -11.58 5.31
CA GLY A 141 1.35 -12.55 5.65
C GLY A 141 1.46 -13.66 4.63
N MET A 142 2.33 -14.62 4.91
CA MET A 142 2.51 -15.80 4.07
C MET A 142 2.57 -17.04 4.94
N THR A 143 2.19 -18.18 4.38
CA THR A 143 2.51 -19.47 4.98
C THR A 143 3.38 -20.28 4.05
N MET A 144 4.25 -21.08 4.66
CA MET A 144 4.91 -22.20 3.99
C MET A 144 4.52 -23.45 4.78
N ARG A 145 3.99 -24.46 4.08
CA ARG A 145 3.62 -25.75 4.70
C ARG A 145 2.51 -25.61 5.76
N ALA A 146 2.88 -25.60 7.04
CA ALA A 146 1.98 -25.52 8.19
C ALA A 146 2.47 -24.42 9.16
N GLN A 147 3.26 -23.47 8.65
CA GLN A 147 3.87 -22.41 9.44
C GLN A 147 3.61 -21.06 8.77
N ALA A 148 3.30 -20.05 9.58
CA ALA A 148 3.27 -18.66 9.15
C ALA A 148 4.70 -18.12 9.08
N SER A 149 4.99 -17.36 8.03
CA SER A 149 6.17 -16.51 7.96
C SER A 149 5.95 -15.26 8.79
N TYR A 150 6.96 -14.86 9.57
CA TYR A 150 6.94 -13.66 10.39
C TYR A 150 7.97 -12.63 9.90
N PRO A 151 7.74 -11.33 10.16
CA PRO A 151 6.53 -10.76 10.80
C PRO A 151 5.31 -10.77 9.87
N VAL A 152 4.12 -10.82 10.46
CA VAL A 152 2.88 -10.45 9.74
C VAL A 152 2.88 -8.93 9.62
N GLY A 153 2.62 -8.41 8.42
CA GLY A 153 2.48 -6.98 8.18
C GLY A 153 1.13 -6.49 8.71
N ILE A 154 1.14 -5.36 9.43
CA ILE A 154 -0.06 -4.63 9.82
C ILE A 154 0.07 -3.21 9.28
N SER A 155 -0.96 -2.74 8.58
CA SER A 155 -1.07 -1.35 8.13
C SER A 155 -2.49 -0.85 8.34
N GLU A 156 -2.63 0.39 8.81
CA GLU A 156 -3.92 1.07 8.89
C GLU A 156 -4.46 1.40 7.49
N VAL A 157 -5.77 1.39 7.35
CA VAL A 157 -6.49 1.62 6.10
C VAL A 157 -7.52 2.70 6.36
N ASP A 158 -7.42 3.78 5.62
CA ASP A 158 -8.34 4.90 5.72
C ASP A 158 -9.55 4.69 4.81
N PHE A 159 -10.74 4.86 5.38
CA PHE A 159 -11.98 5.01 4.61
C PHE A 159 -12.48 6.44 4.71
N PHE A 160 -12.94 6.97 3.58
CA PHE A 160 -13.32 8.37 3.45
C PHE A 160 -14.83 8.51 3.40
N ASP A 161 -15.36 9.57 4.00
CA ASP A 161 -16.79 9.87 3.94
C ASP A 161 -17.19 10.26 2.51
N THR A 162 -17.91 9.35 1.85
CA THR A 162 -18.37 9.52 0.47
C THR A 162 -19.50 10.55 0.31
N SER A 163 -19.99 11.14 1.40
CA SER A 163 -20.91 12.28 1.36
C SER A 163 -20.22 13.65 1.24
N ILE A 164 -18.94 13.74 1.56
CA ILE A 164 -18.18 15.00 1.55
C ILE A 164 -17.67 15.30 0.13
N LYS A 165 -18.17 16.38 -0.48
CA LYS A 165 -17.65 16.83 -1.78
C LYS A 165 -16.22 17.34 -1.66
N LEU A 166 -15.30 16.78 -2.44
CA LEU A 166 -13.94 17.28 -2.58
C LEU A 166 -13.91 18.46 -3.57
N PRO A 167 -13.07 19.48 -3.34
CA PRO A 167 -12.84 20.52 -4.34
C PRO A 167 -12.12 19.94 -5.56
N PRO A 168 -12.51 20.30 -6.80
CA PRO A 168 -11.93 19.76 -8.04
C PRO A 168 -10.39 19.91 -8.13
N GLU A 169 -9.85 20.94 -7.49
CA GLU A 169 -8.41 21.27 -7.50
C GLU A 169 -7.54 20.36 -6.62
N SER A 170 -8.13 19.48 -5.80
CA SER A 170 -7.38 18.65 -4.85
C SER A 170 -6.77 17.36 -5.43
N SER A 171 -7.20 16.93 -6.61
CA SER A 171 -6.74 15.66 -7.24
C SER A 171 -5.71 15.84 -8.35
N LEU A 172 -5.43 17.08 -8.76
CA LEU A 172 -4.48 17.39 -9.85
C LEU A 172 -3.18 17.96 -9.28
N SER A 173 -2.05 17.34 -9.63
CA SER A 173 -0.74 17.73 -9.11
C SER A 173 -0.42 19.18 -9.46
N THR A 174 -0.09 19.98 -8.44
CA THR A 174 0.54 21.30 -8.62
C THR A 174 2.05 21.21 -8.82
N ASN A 175 2.64 20.02 -8.61
CA ASN A 175 4.05 19.78 -8.82
C ASN A 175 4.28 19.24 -10.22
N ASN A 176 4.72 20.12 -11.13
CA ASN A 176 4.99 19.76 -12.52
C ASN A 176 6.34 19.04 -12.68
N THR A 177 6.73 18.15 -11.75
CA THR A 177 8.01 17.45 -11.80
C THR A 177 7.81 15.95 -11.88
N ILE A 178 8.38 15.34 -12.92
CA ILE A 178 8.50 13.88 -13.10
C ILE A 178 9.91 13.46 -12.67
N ILE A 179 10.00 12.51 -11.74
CA ILE A 179 11.29 11.93 -11.30
C ILE A 179 11.35 10.47 -11.76
N ILE A 180 12.35 10.15 -12.58
CA ILE A 180 12.56 8.80 -13.13
C ILE A 180 13.85 8.24 -12.53
N ARG A 181 13.75 7.09 -11.84
CA ARG A 181 14.87 6.44 -11.13
C ARG A 181 15.09 5.02 -11.64
N GLU A 182 16.32 4.53 -11.50
CA GLU A 182 16.62 3.10 -11.65
C GLU A 182 16.07 2.32 -10.46
N GLU A 183 15.39 1.20 -10.73
CA GLU A 183 14.95 0.25 -9.70
C GLU A 183 15.42 -1.16 -10.06
N THR A 184 16.72 -1.42 -9.94
CA THR A 184 17.32 -2.75 -10.15
C THR A 184 17.03 -3.35 -11.54
N ASP A 185 17.47 -4.59 -11.76
CA ASP A 185 18.10 -5.08 -12.99
C ASP A 185 17.28 -5.05 -14.29
N ASN A 186 16.04 -4.53 -14.40
CA ASN A 186 15.39 -4.32 -15.71
C ASN A 186 14.15 -3.39 -15.80
N GLN A 187 13.70 -2.64 -14.78
CA GLN A 187 12.60 -1.64 -14.99
C GLN A 187 12.74 -0.37 -14.11
N PRO A 188 12.50 0.85 -14.63
CA PRO A 188 12.51 2.09 -13.86
C PRO A 188 11.26 2.24 -13.01
N ARG A 189 11.41 2.86 -11.82
CA ARG A 189 10.27 3.35 -11.03
C ARG A 189 10.08 4.84 -11.26
N VAL A 190 8.82 5.21 -11.39
CA VAL A 190 8.34 6.55 -11.73
C VAL A 190 7.64 7.13 -10.53
N TYR A 191 7.95 8.38 -10.23
CA TYR A 191 7.21 9.15 -9.23
C TYR A 191 6.74 10.45 -9.87
N PRO A 192 5.41 10.68 -9.99
CA PRO A 192 4.28 9.76 -9.71
C PRO A 192 4.16 8.58 -10.72
N HIS A 193 3.30 7.59 -10.44
CA HIS A 193 3.08 6.43 -11.34
C HIS A 193 2.54 6.86 -12.70
N ASN A 194 1.47 7.68 -12.67
CA ASN A 194 1.06 8.52 -13.80
C ASN A 194 1.29 9.98 -13.46
N PHE A 195 1.77 10.78 -14.41
CA PHE A 195 1.90 12.22 -14.21
C PHE A 195 0.65 12.92 -14.72
N LEU A 196 -0.02 13.69 -13.87
CA LEU A 196 -1.19 14.48 -14.25
C LEU A 196 -0.93 15.95 -13.95
N VAL A 197 -1.20 16.81 -14.91
CA VAL A 197 -1.13 18.28 -14.76
C VAL A 197 -2.27 18.92 -15.53
N GLN A 198 -2.86 19.97 -14.97
CA GLN A 198 -3.91 20.73 -15.63
C GLN A 198 -3.33 21.95 -16.37
N GLY A 199 -3.79 22.19 -17.59
CA GLY A 199 -3.48 23.39 -18.36
C GLY A 199 -3.85 23.26 -19.84
N ASP A 200 -4.06 24.39 -20.50
CA ASP A 200 -4.42 24.43 -21.92
C ASP A 200 -3.21 24.68 -22.83
N GLU A 201 -2.28 25.55 -22.42
CA GLU A 201 -1.14 25.94 -23.25
C GLU A 201 0.11 26.21 -22.38
N GLU A 202 1.29 26.07 -22.99
CA GLU A 202 2.60 26.30 -22.37
C GLU A 202 2.82 25.57 -21.03
N ILE A 203 2.31 24.34 -20.89
CA ILE A 203 2.45 23.57 -19.65
C ILE A 203 3.90 23.11 -19.52
N LYS A 204 4.61 23.68 -18.54
CA LYS A 204 6.01 23.35 -18.28
C LYS A 204 6.12 22.18 -17.31
N VAL A 205 6.69 21.08 -17.78
CA VAL A 205 6.98 19.89 -16.99
C VAL A 205 8.49 19.72 -16.86
N LYS A 206 8.95 19.67 -15.61
CA LYS A 206 10.34 19.38 -15.27
C LYS A 206 10.54 17.87 -15.21
N PHE A 207 11.55 17.38 -15.90
CA PHE A 207 12.00 16.00 -15.82
C PHE A 207 13.30 15.94 -15.04
N GLN A 208 13.40 14.97 -14.13
CA GLN A 208 14.64 14.60 -13.46
C GLN A 208 14.98 13.17 -13.84
N ASN A 209 15.79 13.02 -14.89
CA ASN A 209 16.27 11.72 -15.32
C ASN A 209 17.40 11.28 -14.39
N LYS A 210 17.11 10.39 -13.45
CA LYS A 210 18.13 9.74 -12.60
C LYS A 210 18.47 8.33 -13.10
N HIS A 211 18.03 7.97 -14.32
CA HIS A 211 18.38 6.73 -14.99
C HIS A 211 19.64 6.91 -15.87
N LEU A 212 20.34 5.80 -16.15
CA LEU A 212 21.53 5.79 -17.01
C LEU A 212 21.23 5.78 -18.53
N VAL A 213 19.96 5.84 -18.93
CA VAL A 213 19.56 5.84 -20.36
C VAL A 213 18.72 7.08 -20.67
N PRO A 214 18.74 7.58 -21.91
CA PRO A 214 17.96 8.76 -22.27
C PRO A 214 16.46 8.47 -22.27
N ILE A 215 15.69 9.51 -21.98
CA ILE A 215 14.24 9.49 -22.08
C ILE A 215 13.83 10.29 -23.32
N ARG A 216 12.82 9.79 -24.02
CA ARG A 216 12.12 10.50 -25.08
C ARG A 216 10.62 10.43 -24.86
N ILE A 217 9.91 11.44 -25.35
CA ILE A 217 8.47 11.55 -25.18
C ILE A 217 7.83 11.39 -26.54
N GLN A 218 6.73 10.65 -26.62
CA GLN A 218 5.95 10.46 -27.83
C GLN A 218 4.54 10.99 -27.61
N GLY A 219 4.00 11.64 -28.64
CA GLY A 219 2.56 11.91 -28.74
C GLY A 219 1.90 10.72 -29.41
N ASP A 220 0.82 10.21 -28.83
CA ASP A 220 0.03 9.05 -29.26
C ASP A 220 0.84 7.75 -29.46
N GLY A 221 0.54 6.72 -28.65
CA GLY A 221 1.30 5.48 -28.46
C GLY A 221 1.54 4.54 -29.65
N ASN A 222 1.83 5.04 -30.85
CA ASN A 222 2.25 4.24 -32.00
C ASN A 222 3.73 3.83 -31.89
N TRP A 223 3.96 2.73 -31.18
CA TRP A 223 5.27 2.12 -30.98
C TRP A 223 6.01 1.70 -32.25
N GLN A 224 5.29 1.50 -33.37
CA GLN A 224 5.89 1.09 -34.64
C GLN A 224 6.45 2.27 -35.42
N ASN A 225 5.93 3.47 -35.18
CA ASN A 225 6.42 4.70 -35.80
C ASN A 225 6.32 5.85 -34.78
N PRO A 226 7.23 5.89 -33.79
CA PRO A 226 7.15 6.86 -32.70
C PRO A 226 7.34 8.28 -33.23
N ASP A 227 6.33 9.12 -33.06
CA ASP A 227 6.42 10.56 -33.30
C ASP A 227 6.96 11.22 -32.03
N TRP A 228 8.29 11.37 -31.98
CA TRP A 228 8.96 11.89 -30.79
C TRP A 228 8.65 13.38 -30.61
N TYR A 229 8.00 13.68 -29.50
CA TYR A 229 7.69 15.02 -29.04
C TYR A 229 8.83 15.59 -28.18
N GLY A 230 9.33 16.76 -28.55
CA GLY A 230 10.30 17.51 -27.75
C GLY A 230 11.75 16.95 -27.77
N PRO A 231 12.62 17.51 -26.91
CA PRO A 231 14.04 17.14 -26.87
C PRO A 231 14.29 15.81 -26.15
N THR A 232 15.39 15.13 -26.52
CA THR A 232 15.91 13.99 -25.74
C THR A 232 16.40 14.46 -24.37
N ILE A 233 15.93 13.81 -23.30
CA ILE A 233 16.36 14.09 -21.93
C ILE A 233 17.52 13.13 -21.59
N PHE A 234 18.72 13.69 -21.47
CA PHE A 234 19.94 12.88 -21.30
C PHE A 234 19.99 12.15 -19.95
N PRO A 235 20.75 11.04 -19.86
CA PRO A 235 21.01 10.34 -18.61
C PRO A 235 21.49 11.27 -17.49
N LEU A 236 21.06 11.00 -16.25
CA LEU A 236 21.49 11.72 -15.03
C LEU A 236 21.34 13.26 -15.11
N SER A 237 20.38 13.75 -15.90
CA SER A 237 20.17 15.17 -16.16
C SER A 237 18.75 15.62 -15.79
N ASP A 238 18.62 16.93 -15.59
CA ASP A 238 17.33 17.58 -15.45
C ASP A 238 17.00 18.31 -16.76
N ALA A 239 15.74 18.24 -17.20
CA ALA A 239 15.24 18.95 -18.37
C ALA A 239 13.90 19.60 -18.06
N THR A 240 13.49 20.55 -18.91
CA THR A 240 12.15 21.12 -18.87
C THR A 240 11.56 21.02 -20.26
N MET A 241 10.39 20.41 -20.36
CA MET A 241 9.59 20.41 -21.57
C MET A 241 8.42 21.37 -21.43
N THR A 242 7.95 21.84 -22.58
CA THR A 242 6.71 22.59 -22.70
C THR A 242 5.75 21.79 -23.56
N PHE A 243 4.54 21.60 -23.07
CA PHE A 243 3.43 21.01 -23.81
C PHE A 243 2.53 22.14 -24.27
N ASP A 244 2.28 22.21 -25.58
CA ASP A 244 1.55 23.32 -26.19
C ASP A 244 0.04 23.06 -26.29
N SER A 245 -0.40 21.84 -25.96
CA SER A 245 -1.81 21.47 -25.92
C SER A 245 -2.10 20.36 -24.91
N PRO A 246 -3.36 20.25 -24.45
CA PRO A 246 -3.82 19.09 -23.70
C PRO A 246 -3.70 17.80 -24.51
N GLY A 247 -3.62 16.68 -23.82
CA GLY A 247 -3.50 15.37 -24.44
C GLY A 247 -2.79 14.35 -23.55
N ILE A 248 -2.70 13.13 -24.07
CA ILE A 248 -2.05 11.99 -23.43
C ILE A 248 -0.72 11.77 -24.15
N TYR A 249 0.37 11.82 -23.39
CA TYR A 249 1.72 11.64 -23.90
C TYR A 249 2.37 10.49 -23.14
N GLU A 250 3.33 9.83 -23.78
CA GLU A 250 4.09 8.77 -23.12
C GLU A 250 5.56 9.14 -23.12
N TRP A 251 6.27 8.83 -22.03
CA TRP A 251 7.72 8.89 -22.01
C TRP A 251 8.30 7.48 -22.01
N HIS A 252 9.44 7.33 -22.68
CA HIS A 252 10.13 6.08 -22.89
C HIS A 252 11.60 6.25 -22.61
N SER A 253 12.13 5.43 -21.71
CA SER A 253 13.56 5.25 -21.55
C SER A 253 14.02 4.17 -22.54
N ARG A 254 14.93 4.55 -23.44
CA ARG A 254 15.46 3.63 -24.47
C ARG A 254 16.97 3.74 -24.54
N THR A 255 17.66 2.63 -24.76
CA THR A 255 19.10 2.67 -25.06
C THR A 255 19.34 3.42 -26.37
N LEU A 256 20.47 4.12 -26.45
CA LEU A 256 20.89 4.70 -27.73
C LEU A 256 21.22 3.56 -28.70
N PRO A 257 20.79 3.62 -29.97
CA PRO A 257 21.17 2.60 -30.94
C PRO A 257 22.68 2.51 -31.05
N ALA A 258 23.21 1.29 -31.04
CA ALA A 258 24.64 1.07 -31.28
C ALA A 258 25.01 1.53 -32.71
N PRO A 259 26.24 2.01 -32.96
CA PRO A 259 26.67 2.39 -34.31
C PRO A 259 26.42 1.26 -35.32
N GLY A 260 25.60 1.52 -36.34
CA GLY A 260 25.22 0.52 -37.36
C GLY A 260 23.99 -0.35 -37.01
N SER A 261 23.34 -0.11 -35.87
CA SER A 261 22.07 -0.74 -35.47
C SER A 261 20.97 0.31 -35.35
N ILE A 262 19.74 -0.06 -35.70
CA ILE A 262 18.52 0.73 -35.41
C ILE A 262 17.82 0.23 -34.13
N ALA A 263 18.28 -0.88 -33.56
CA ALA A 263 17.67 -1.46 -32.37
C ALA A 263 17.95 -0.55 -31.16
N SER A 264 16.90 -0.25 -30.41
CA SER A 264 16.96 0.42 -29.12
C SER A 264 16.15 -0.41 -28.13
N ASP A 265 16.77 -0.77 -27.03
CA ASP A 265 16.13 -1.57 -26.00
C ASP A 265 15.25 -0.64 -25.17
N HIS A 266 13.98 -1.04 -25.01
CA HIS A 266 13.07 -0.36 -24.11
C HIS A 266 13.42 -0.75 -22.67
N MET A 267 13.80 0.25 -21.89
CA MET A 267 14.19 0.06 -20.49
C MET A 267 13.02 0.40 -19.56
N GLY A 268 12.03 1.17 -20.02
CA GLY A 268 10.77 1.43 -19.34
C GLY A 268 10.06 2.67 -19.86
N GLY A 269 8.89 2.98 -19.30
CA GLY A 269 8.09 4.12 -19.73
C GLY A 269 6.95 4.44 -18.77
N GLY A 270 6.17 5.45 -19.12
CA GLY A 270 4.97 5.85 -18.37
C GLY A 270 4.20 6.96 -19.07
N THR A 271 3.05 7.31 -18.52
CA THR A 271 2.08 8.20 -19.17
C THR A 271 2.01 9.57 -18.47
N ILE A 272 1.83 10.61 -19.28
CA ILE A 272 1.75 12.03 -18.93
C ILE A 272 0.40 12.52 -19.45
N PHE A 273 -0.47 12.92 -18.53
CA PHE A 273 -1.79 13.46 -18.80
C PHE A 273 -1.74 14.98 -18.65
N ILE A 274 -1.83 15.69 -19.78
CA ILE A 274 -2.05 17.15 -19.80
C ILE A 274 -3.56 17.36 -19.94
N ILE A 275 -4.20 17.70 -18.84
CA ILE A 275 -5.66 17.78 -18.73
C ILE A 275 -6.10 19.22 -19.07
N PRO A 276 -7.04 19.42 -19.99
CA PRO A 276 -7.54 20.76 -20.30
C PRO A 276 -8.17 21.41 -19.06
N ASN A 277 -8.16 22.74 -18.99
CA ASN A 277 -8.91 23.47 -17.97
C ASN A 277 -10.41 23.19 -18.07
N ASN A 278 -10.90 22.97 -19.30
CA ASN A 278 -12.25 22.53 -19.58
C ASN A 278 -12.28 21.05 -20.01
N VAL A 279 -12.59 20.18 -19.07
CA VAL A 279 -12.69 18.73 -19.27
C VAL A 279 -13.81 18.30 -20.22
N ASP A 280 -14.78 19.16 -20.51
CA ASP A 280 -15.82 18.88 -21.51
C ASP A 280 -15.28 18.77 -22.94
N ASP A 281 -14.09 19.31 -23.19
CA ASP A 281 -13.44 19.26 -24.51
C ASP A 281 -12.71 17.92 -24.76
N MET A 282 -12.60 17.06 -23.74
CA MET A 282 -11.98 15.73 -23.85
C MET A 282 -12.91 14.71 -24.50
N THR A 283 -12.35 13.78 -25.27
CA THR A 283 -13.11 12.63 -25.76
C THR A 283 -13.53 11.73 -24.60
N VAL A 284 -14.55 10.88 -24.82
CA VAL A 284 -14.99 9.91 -23.79
C VAL A 284 -13.85 8.95 -23.41
N GLU A 285 -13.04 8.54 -24.39
CA GLU A 285 -11.87 7.68 -24.18
C GLU A 285 -10.82 8.38 -23.30
N ASP A 286 -10.44 9.62 -23.64
CA ASP A 286 -9.49 10.40 -22.85
C ASP A 286 -9.99 10.65 -21.42
N LYS A 287 -11.31 10.85 -21.25
CA LYS A 287 -11.93 10.99 -19.92
C LYS A 287 -11.77 9.69 -19.12
N HIS A 288 -12.03 8.54 -19.72
CA HIS A 288 -11.84 7.26 -19.03
C HIS A 288 -10.37 7.04 -18.65
N GLU A 289 -9.42 7.29 -19.56
CA GLU A 289 -7.98 7.11 -19.29
C GLU A 289 -7.47 8.07 -18.22
N THR A 290 -7.86 9.35 -18.31
CA THR A 290 -7.48 10.35 -17.31
C THR A 290 -8.10 10.04 -15.95
N GLY A 291 -9.37 9.65 -15.93
CA GLY A 291 -10.05 9.24 -14.69
C GLY A 291 -9.37 8.03 -14.06
N ALA A 292 -9.01 7.01 -14.85
CA ALA A 292 -8.26 5.85 -14.36
C ALA A 292 -6.89 6.26 -13.79
N ALA A 293 -6.17 7.18 -14.46
CA ALA A 293 -4.90 7.70 -13.97
C ALA A 293 -5.02 8.46 -12.64
N ILE A 294 -6.11 9.22 -12.44
CA ILE A 294 -6.44 9.86 -11.15
C ILE A 294 -6.62 8.79 -10.06
N LEU A 295 -7.42 7.76 -10.34
CA LEU A 295 -7.69 6.71 -9.36
C LEU A 295 -6.44 5.84 -9.08
N GLN A 296 -5.58 5.61 -10.07
CA GLN A 296 -4.31 4.88 -9.88
C GLN A 296 -3.34 5.59 -8.94
N ASN A 297 -3.41 6.93 -8.88
CA ASN A 297 -2.65 7.73 -7.93
C ASN A 297 -3.39 8.02 -6.62
N SER A 298 -4.62 7.54 -6.48
CA SER A 298 -5.44 7.74 -5.29
C SER A 298 -5.17 6.68 -4.22
N GLU A 299 -5.82 6.86 -3.09
CA GLU A 299 -5.83 5.90 -1.98
C GLU A 299 -6.78 4.70 -2.20
N ILE A 300 -7.53 4.67 -3.30
CA ILE A 300 -8.37 3.52 -3.62
C ILE A 300 -7.47 2.27 -3.77
N PRO A 301 -7.74 1.20 -3.01
CA PRO A 301 -6.88 0.02 -2.93
C PRO A 301 -7.24 -1.00 -4.03
N TRP A 302 -7.04 -0.60 -5.28
CA TRP A 302 -7.28 -1.45 -6.45
C TRP A 302 -6.19 -2.52 -6.61
N ASN A 303 -6.56 -3.65 -7.20
CA ASN A 303 -5.65 -4.71 -7.64
C ASN A 303 -5.35 -4.57 -9.12
N GLU A 304 -6.38 -4.31 -9.91
CA GLU A 304 -6.32 -4.13 -11.35
C GLU A 304 -7.23 -2.98 -11.75
N MET A 305 -6.83 -2.24 -12.79
CA MET A 305 -7.63 -1.16 -13.34
C MET A 305 -7.40 -1.07 -14.83
N TRP A 306 -8.47 -0.94 -15.60
CA TRP A 306 -8.41 -0.73 -17.04
C TRP A 306 -9.63 0.06 -17.52
N THR A 307 -9.54 0.57 -18.74
CA THR A 307 -10.60 1.35 -19.38
C THR A 307 -11.19 0.55 -20.54
N ASN A 308 -12.46 0.82 -20.85
CA ASN A 308 -13.09 0.39 -22.09
C ASN A 308 -14.21 1.37 -22.50
N ASP A 309 -14.96 1.00 -23.52
CA ASP A 309 -16.11 1.76 -24.03
C ASP A 309 -17.22 1.98 -23.01
N LYS A 310 -17.27 1.17 -21.94
CA LYS A 310 -18.28 1.27 -20.87
C LYS A 310 -17.85 2.12 -19.69
N GLY A 311 -16.56 2.40 -19.51
CA GLY A 311 -16.08 3.15 -18.35
C GLY A 311 -14.71 2.70 -17.84
N ILE A 312 -14.46 3.07 -16.59
CA ILE A 312 -13.30 2.66 -15.81
C ILE A 312 -13.69 1.42 -14.99
N MET A 313 -12.96 0.34 -15.20
CA MET A 313 -13.11 -0.92 -14.47
C MET A 313 -12.11 -0.96 -13.34
N ILE A 314 -12.58 -1.20 -12.11
CA ILE A 314 -11.73 -1.31 -10.92
C ILE A 314 -11.92 -2.69 -10.30
N GLY A 315 -10.87 -3.50 -10.35
CA GLY A 315 -10.79 -4.80 -9.71
C GLY A 315 -10.24 -4.67 -8.28
N PHE A 316 -10.94 -5.23 -7.29
CA PHE A 316 -10.51 -5.22 -5.89
C PHE A 316 -10.06 -6.59 -5.40
N ASN A 317 -9.07 -6.59 -4.49
CA ASN A 317 -8.82 -7.73 -3.62
C ASN A 317 -10.11 -8.07 -2.86
N ARG A 318 -10.51 -9.33 -2.89
CA ARG A 318 -11.67 -9.80 -2.14
C ARG A 318 -11.64 -9.43 -0.66
N ALA A 319 -10.47 -9.48 -0.04
CA ALA A 319 -10.29 -9.18 1.38
C ALA A 319 -10.74 -7.75 1.74
N ILE A 320 -10.39 -6.78 0.90
CA ILE A 320 -10.78 -5.38 1.14
C ILE A 320 -12.22 -5.12 0.74
N TYR A 321 -12.67 -5.73 -0.34
CA TYR A 321 -14.04 -5.61 -0.83
C TYR A 321 -15.05 -6.14 0.21
N ASP A 322 -14.77 -7.28 0.82
CA ASP A 322 -15.69 -7.91 1.80
C ASP A 322 -15.69 -7.22 3.18
N THR A 323 -14.85 -6.18 3.39
CA THR A 323 -14.77 -5.43 4.67
C THR A 323 -15.82 -4.32 4.77
N ILE A 324 -16.22 -3.74 3.63
CA ILE A 324 -17.14 -2.60 3.59
C ILE A 324 -18.55 -3.11 3.24
N PRO A 325 -19.58 -2.82 4.07
CA PRO A 325 -20.96 -3.04 3.68
C PRO A 325 -21.28 -2.24 2.42
N ASN A 326 -21.84 -2.89 1.39
CA ASN A 326 -22.12 -2.28 0.08
C ASN A 326 -20.88 -1.68 -0.60
N ALA A 327 -19.76 -2.42 -0.62
CA ALA A 327 -18.50 -1.99 -1.20
C ALA A 327 -18.62 -1.42 -2.64
N ASP A 328 -19.46 -2.00 -3.50
CA ASP A 328 -19.75 -1.45 -4.84
C ASP A 328 -20.16 0.03 -4.78
N GLU A 329 -21.18 0.34 -3.96
CA GLU A 329 -21.70 1.70 -3.83
C GLU A 329 -20.64 2.63 -3.24
N TYR A 330 -19.94 2.18 -2.20
CA TYR A 330 -18.88 2.96 -1.57
C TYR A 330 -17.76 3.32 -2.56
N TYR A 331 -17.21 2.35 -3.28
CA TYR A 331 -16.08 2.60 -4.17
C TYR A 331 -16.48 3.37 -5.44
N VAL A 332 -17.70 3.18 -5.95
CA VAL A 332 -18.23 4.03 -7.03
C VAL A 332 -18.33 5.48 -6.56
N GLN A 333 -18.95 5.73 -5.40
CA GLN A 333 -19.08 7.09 -4.88
C GLN A 333 -17.71 7.71 -4.59
N ARG A 334 -16.78 6.93 -4.02
CA ARG A 334 -15.43 7.41 -3.74
C ARG A 334 -14.67 7.77 -5.02
N ALA A 335 -14.74 6.93 -6.05
CA ALA A 335 -14.14 7.22 -7.35
C ALA A 335 -14.74 8.50 -7.97
N GLN A 336 -16.07 8.65 -7.91
CA GLN A 336 -16.78 9.84 -8.41
C GLN A 336 -16.45 11.11 -7.62
N GLN A 337 -16.09 11.01 -6.34
CA GLN A 337 -15.60 12.16 -5.58
C GLN A 337 -14.21 12.63 -6.01
N LEU A 338 -13.36 11.72 -6.47
CA LEU A 338 -11.97 11.99 -6.84
C LEU A 338 -11.84 12.52 -8.27
N ILE A 339 -12.70 12.04 -9.17
CA ILE A 339 -12.67 12.42 -10.58
C ILE A 339 -13.52 13.70 -10.77
N PRO A 340 -12.94 14.80 -11.27
CA PRO A 340 -13.63 16.09 -11.36
C PRO A 340 -14.60 16.19 -12.56
N PHE A 341 -14.91 15.09 -13.23
CA PHE A 341 -15.76 15.02 -14.42
C PHE A 341 -16.49 13.69 -14.53
N ASP A 342 -17.55 13.67 -15.34
CA ASP A 342 -18.42 12.51 -15.46
C ASP A 342 -17.73 11.36 -16.23
N VAL A 343 -17.59 10.23 -15.56
CA VAL A 343 -17.17 8.93 -16.13
C VAL A 343 -17.95 7.81 -15.47
N SER A 344 -18.15 6.72 -16.22
CA SER A 344 -18.77 5.51 -15.66
C SER A 344 -17.74 4.71 -14.89
N ILE A 345 -18.07 4.32 -13.65
CA ILE A 345 -17.24 3.47 -12.79
C ILE A 345 -17.90 2.11 -12.64
N ILE A 346 -17.13 1.05 -12.86
CA ILE A 346 -17.60 -0.32 -12.76
C ILE A 346 -16.67 -1.08 -11.81
N ILE A 347 -17.25 -1.67 -10.78
CA ILE A 347 -16.53 -2.39 -9.74
C ILE A 347 -16.58 -3.88 -10.07
N GLU A 348 -15.42 -4.53 -10.11
CA GLU A 348 -15.31 -5.96 -10.28
C GLU A 348 -14.67 -6.62 -9.06
N LYS A 349 -15.26 -7.74 -8.64
CA LYS A 349 -14.72 -8.56 -7.55
C LYS A 349 -13.83 -9.65 -8.14
N TRP A 350 -12.56 -9.62 -7.76
CA TRP A 350 -11.58 -10.62 -8.14
C TRP A 350 -11.41 -11.64 -7.00
N ASN A 351 -11.12 -12.89 -7.35
CA ASN A 351 -11.09 -14.01 -6.41
C ASN A 351 -9.85 -14.02 -5.53
#